data_AF-A0A9X1MDJ1-F1
#
_entry.id   AF-A0A9X1MDJ1-F1
#
_cell.length_a   1.000
_cell.length_b   1.000
_cell.length_c   1.000
_cell.angle_alpha   90.00
_cell.angle_beta   90.00
_cell.angle_gamma   90.00
#
_symmetry.space_group_name_H-M   'P 1'
#
loop_
_entity.id
_entity.type
_entity.pdbx_description
1 polymer ?
#
loop_
_entity_poly.entity_id
_entity_poly.type
_entity_poly.pdbx_seq_one_letter_code
_entity_poly.pdbx_strand_id
1 'polypeptide(L)'
;MARLLHDLRRLRKSAGGRLRTPPPTRGNHEEIHARLSAAMSSAQATGRMLDEQERVATEAAAHFASVAEAYRLRHEAVETVMSGTSEPSTSVLTLAGTARRMHSLAHDRQELAASHLDDVRSRRERVQELISDLVKAQAQLRLAVTVEQSKARLDGLGGPPAALPGPSSSFDEELREATRLAREAEALAELKGGWA
;
A
#
# COMPACT_ATOMS: atom_id res chain seq x y z
N MET A 1 41.60 -0.44 10.84
CA MET A 1 40.57 0.64 10.80
C MET A 1 40.66 1.57 9.58
N ALA A 2 41.83 1.73 8.92
CA ALA A 2 41.97 2.64 7.78
C ALA A 2 41.22 2.23 6.48
N ARG A 3 40.93 0.93 6.29
CA ARG A 3 40.23 0.42 5.08
C ARG A 3 38.73 0.73 5.08
N LEU A 4 38.07 0.60 6.24
CA LEU A 4 36.63 0.91 6.41
C LEU A 4 36.29 2.38 6.14
N LEU A 5 37.17 3.31 6.53
CA LEU A 5 36.99 4.73 6.24
C LEU A 5 37.20 5.06 4.76
N HIS A 6 38.00 4.24 4.05
CA HIS A 6 38.22 4.41 2.63
C HIS A 6 37.03 3.94 1.80
N ASP A 7 36.37 2.86 2.24
CA ASP A 7 35.17 2.31 1.60
C ASP A 7 33.94 3.20 1.83
N LEU A 8 33.80 3.80 3.01
CA LEU A 8 32.75 4.79 3.28
C LEU A 8 32.94 6.09 2.48
N ARG A 9 34.19 6.52 2.24
CA ARG A 9 34.47 7.66 1.34
C ARG A 9 34.19 7.33 -0.13
N ARG A 10 34.40 6.09 -0.58
CA ARG A 10 34.01 5.64 -1.94
C ARG A 10 32.49 5.58 -2.10
N LEU A 11 31.77 5.08 -1.09
CA LEU A 11 30.30 5.05 -1.08
C LEU A 11 29.68 6.45 -1.05
N ARG A 12 30.28 7.39 -0.32
CA ARG A 12 29.83 8.80 -0.33
C ARG A 12 30.11 9.51 -1.66
N LYS A 13 31.23 9.20 -2.33
CA LYS A 13 31.53 9.71 -3.68
C LYS A 13 30.64 9.08 -4.77
N SER A 14 30.20 7.83 -4.61
CA SER A 14 29.25 7.20 -5.55
C SER A 14 27.79 7.61 -5.29
N ALA A 15 27.42 7.97 -4.06
CA ALA A 15 26.11 8.53 -3.73
C ALA A 15 25.97 9.99 -4.19
N GLY A 16 27.04 10.78 -4.16
CA GLY A 16 27.05 12.17 -4.64
C GLY A 16 26.98 12.33 -6.17
N GLY A 17 27.20 11.24 -6.94
CA GLY A 17 27.14 11.25 -8.40
C GLY A 17 25.74 10.99 -9.00
N ARG A 18 24.75 10.58 -8.19
CA ARG A 18 23.37 10.29 -8.65
C ARG A 18 22.39 11.44 -8.43
N LEU A 19 22.89 12.65 -8.17
CA LEU A 19 22.11 13.87 -7.88
C LEU A 19 22.23 14.96 -8.95
N ARG A 20 22.64 14.58 -10.17
CA ARG A 20 22.54 15.42 -11.37
C ARG A 20 22.12 14.57 -12.56
N THR A 21 20.89 14.06 -12.52
CA THR A 21 20.20 13.72 -13.77
C THR A 21 19.88 15.03 -14.49
N PRO A 22 20.32 15.22 -15.75
CA PRO A 22 20.02 16.42 -16.51
C PRO A 22 18.49 16.61 -16.61
N PRO A 23 18.01 17.85 -16.72
CA PRO A 23 16.58 18.10 -16.84
C PRO A 23 16.03 17.34 -18.06
N PRO A 24 14.83 16.77 -17.97
CA PRO A 24 14.26 15.97 -19.04
C PRO A 24 14.16 16.82 -20.32
N THR A 25 14.96 16.45 -21.33
CA THR A 25 14.87 17.04 -22.67
C THR A 25 13.49 16.76 -23.26
N ARG A 26 12.93 17.71 -24.00
CA ARG A 26 11.54 17.85 -24.49
C ARG A 26 10.81 16.62 -25.11
N GLY A 27 11.42 15.43 -25.18
CA GLY A 27 10.78 14.14 -25.51
C GLY A 27 10.14 13.36 -24.34
N ASN A 28 10.04 13.93 -23.13
CA ASN A 28 9.65 13.21 -21.90
C ASN A 28 8.13 13.10 -21.62
N HIS A 29 7.26 13.86 -22.29
CA HIS A 29 5.84 13.90 -21.95
C HIS A 29 5.09 12.59 -22.27
N GLU A 30 5.33 12.03 -23.45
CA GLU A 30 4.72 10.77 -23.87
C GLU A 30 5.20 9.61 -23.00
N GLU A 31 6.48 9.61 -22.64
CA GLU A 31 7.06 8.62 -21.74
C GLU A 31 6.48 8.71 -20.33
N ILE A 32 6.31 9.93 -19.78
CA ILE A 32 5.70 10.14 -18.46
C ILE A 32 4.22 9.78 -18.49
N HIS A 33 3.49 10.10 -19.55
CA HIS A 33 2.11 9.69 -19.72
C HIS A 33 1.98 8.17 -19.82
N ALA A 34 2.89 7.50 -20.56
CA ALA A 34 2.93 6.05 -20.64
C ALA A 34 3.23 5.41 -19.27
N ARG A 35 4.18 5.95 -18.50
CA ARG A 35 4.49 5.50 -17.14
C ARG A 35 3.32 5.70 -16.17
N LEU A 36 2.64 6.85 -16.20
CA LEU A 36 1.43 7.08 -15.39
C LEU A 36 0.30 6.12 -15.79
N SER A 37 0.12 5.87 -17.09
CA SER A 37 -0.88 4.91 -17.57
C SER A 37 -0.57 3.47 -17.11
N ALA A 38 0.70 3.08 -17.15
CA ALA A 38 1.16 1.78 -16.65
C ALA A 38 0.98 1.67 -15.13
N ALA A 39 1.33 2.72 -14.37
CA ALA A 39 1.14 2.79 -12.93
C ALA A 39 -0.34 2.69 -12.53
N MET A 40 -1.23 3.41 -13.23
CA MET A 40 -2.69 3.29 -13.01
C MET A 40 -3.20 1.89 -13.30
N SER A 41 -2.77 1.29 -14.41
CA SER A 41 -3.18 -0.07 -14.80
C SER A 41 -2.71 -1.10 -13.76
N SER A 42 -1.49 -0.94 -13.26
CA SER A 42 -0.92 -1.76 -12.18
C SER A 42 -1.69 -1.57 -10.88
N ALA A 43 -1.94 -0.34 -10.45
CA ALA A 43 -2.70 -0.02 -9.25
C ALA A 43 -4.13 -0.58 -9.31
N GLN A 44 -4.80 -0.48 -10.45
CA GLN A 44 -6.12 -1.09 -10.68
C GLN A 44 -6.09 -2.62 -10.65
N ALA A 45 -5.03 -3.24 -11.18
CA ALA A 45 -4.86 -4.69 -11.08
C ALA A 45 -4.63 -5.13 -9.62
N THR A 46 -3.83 -4.38 -8.86
CA THR A 46 -3.63 -4.59 -7.43
C THR A 46 -4.92 -4.37 -6.64
N GLY A 47 -5.71 -3.35 -6.98
CA GLY A 47 -7.02 -3.11 -6.37
C GLY A 47 -7.96 -4.31 -6.54
N ARG A 48 -8.12 -4.83 -7.76
CA ARG A 48 -8.94 -6.02 -8.03
C ARG A 48 -8.47 -7.27 -7.28
N MET A 49 -7.16 -7.43 -7.12
CA MET A 49 -6.59 -8.54 -6.33
C MET A 49 -6.90 -8.37 -4.83
N LEU A 50 -6.80 -7.14 -4.31
CA LEU A 50 -7.13 -6.83 -2.93
C LEU A 50 -8.63 -6.99 -2.64
N ASP A 51 -9.51 -6.70 -3.60
CA ASP A 51 -10.94 -6.94 -3.46
C ASP A 51 -11.26 -8.43 -3.23
N GLU A 52 -10.61 -9.31 -4.01
CA GLU A 52 -10.75 -10.77 -3.80
C GLU A 52 -10.12 -11.23 -2.49
N GLN A 53 -8.95 -10.68 -2.11
CA GLN A 53 -8.34 -10.98 -0.82
C GLN A 53 -9.21 -10.52 0.36
N GLU A 54 -9.88 -9.36 0.25
CA GLU A 54 -10.80 -8.87 1.28
C GLU A 54 -12.02 -9.80 1.40
N ARG A 55 -12.57 -10.28 0.28
CA ARG A 55 -13.67 -11.25 0.28
C ARG A 55 -13.28 -12.52 1.04
N VAL A 56 -12.13 -13.11 0.69
CA VAL A 56 -11.62 -14.32 1.35
C VAL A 56 -11.30 -14.07 2.83
N ALA A 57 -10.69 -12.93 3.17
CA ALA A 57 -10.38 -12.57 4.55
C ALA A 57 -11.65 -12.36 5.39
N THR A 58 -12.71 -11.80 4.79
CA THR A 58 -14.01 -11.60 5.42
C THR A 58 -14.66 -12.95 5.75
N GLU A 59 -14.66 -13.88 4.78
CA GLU A 59 -15.17 -15.24 4.97
C GLU A 59 -14.39 -15.99 6.05
N ALA A 60 -13.07 -15.89 6.05
CA ALA A 60 -12.22 -16.49 7.07
C ALA A 60 -12.48 -15.91 8.47
N ALA A 61 -12.57 -14.58 8.60
CA ALA A 61 -12.88 -13.92 9.87
C ALA A 61 -14.24 -14.36 10.42
N ALA A 62 -15.27 -14.44 9.56
CA ALA A 62 -16.59 -14.93 9.94
C ALA A 62 -16.55 -16.40 10.39
N HIS A 63 -15.80 -17.24 9.68
CA HIS A 63 -15.60 -18.65 10.06
C HIS A 63 -14.95 -18.78 11.44
N PHE A 64 -13.84 -18.08 11.68
CA PHE A 64 -13.14 -18.16 12.96
C PHE A 64 -13.94 -17.55 14.11
N ALA A 65 -14.72 -16.49 13.87
CA ALA A 65 -15.66 -15.97 14.86
C ALA A 65 -16.73 -17.01 15.25
N SER A 66 -17.29 -17.72 14.27
CA SER A 66 -18.24 -18.80 14.53
C SER A 66 -17.62 -19.97 15.29
N VAL A 67 -16.40 -20.36 14.95
CA VAL A 67 -15.66 -21.43 15.64
C VAL A 67 -15.32 -21.04 17.08
N ALA A 68 -14.83 -19.82 17.29
CA ALA A 68 -14.52 -19.30 18.62
C ALA A 68 -15.77 -19.24 19.50
N GLU A 69 -16.90 -18.81 18.95
CA GLU A 69 -18.19 -18.80 19.63
C GLU A 69 -18.66 -20.22 20.01
N ALA A 70 -18.53 -21.18 19.10
CA ALA A 70 -18.87 -22.57 19.40
C ALA A 70 -18.00 -23.15 20.52
N TYR A 71 -16.70 -22.81 20.57
CA TYR A 71 -15.82 -23.24 21.67
C TYR A 71 -16.08 -22.47 22.97
N ARG A 72 -16.48 -21.20 22.91
CA ARG A 72 -16.93 -20.42 24.07
C ARG A 72 -18.14 -21.08 24.73
N LEU A 73 -19.16 -21.43 23.95
CA LEU A 73 -20.37 -22.10 24.46
C LEU A 73 -20.06 -23.48 25.06
N ARG A 74 -19.17 -24.26 24.43
CA ARG A 74 -18.73 -25.56 24.99
C ARG A 74 -17.96 -25.39 26.30
N HIS A 75 -17.08 -24.40 26.36
CA HIS A 75 -16.34 -24.06 27.57
C HIS A 75 -17.30 -23.66 28.71
N GLU A 76 -18.26 -22.78 28.44
CA GLU A 76 -19.28 -22.35 29.41
C GLU A 76 -20.17 -23.51 29.90
N ALA A 77 -20.56 -24.40 29.00
CA ALA A 77 -21.32 -25.59 29.37
C ALA A 77 -20.54 -26.49 30.35
N VAL A 78 -19.24 -26.68 30.11
CA VAL A 78 -18.37 -27.48 31.00
C VAL A 78 -18.18 -26.80 32.35
N GLU A 79 -17.92 -25.49 32.37
CA GLU A 79 -17.78 -24.71 33.62
C GLU A 79 -19.08 -24.70 34.44
N THR A 80 -20.24 -24.66 33.78
CA THR A 80 -21.56 -24.74 34.44
C THR A 80 -21.74 -26.09 35.13
N VAL A 81 -21.41 -27.20 34.46
CA VAL A 81 -21.48 -28.55 35.04
C VAL A 81 -20.49 -28.69 36.20
N MET A 82 -19.27 -28.17 36.05
CA MET A 82 -18.27 -28.18 37.12
C MET A 82 -18.73 -27.42 38.37
N SER A 83 -19.31 -26.23 38.19
CA SER A 83 -19.76 -25.38 39.30
C SER A 83 -20.89 -26.03 40.12
N GLY A 84 -21.69 -26.91 39.52
CA GLY A 84 -22.75 -27.66 40.20
C GLY A 84 -22.29 -28.96 40.87
N THR A 85 -21.02 -29.36 40.74
CA THR A 85 -20.51 -30.65 41.20
C THR A 85 -19.59 -30.46 42.42
N SER A 86 -19.96 -31.00 43.59
CA SER A 86 -19.11 -30.91 44.80
C SER A 86 -17.79 -31.68 44.70
N GLU A 87 -17.76 -32.80 43.97
CA GLU A 87 -16.54 -33.58 43.72
C GLU A 87 -16.43 -33.93 42.22
N PRO A 88 -15.85 -33.04 41.39
CA PRO A 88 -15.69 -33.30 39.97
C PRO A 88 -14.66 -34.43 39.75
N SER A 89 -15.03 -35.40 38.92
CA SER A 89 -14.14 -36.51 38.56
C SER A 89 -12.93 -36.03 37.73
N THR A 90 -11.85 -36.80 37.75
CA THR A 90 -10.63 -36.49 36.96
C THR A 90 -10.91 -36.33 35.46
N SER A 91 -11.86 -37.09 34.91
CA SER A 91 -12.24 -36.95 33.49
C SER A 91 -12.90 -35.59 33.20
N VAL A 92 -13.74 -35.10 34.10
CA VAL A 92 -14.37 -33.76 33.99
C VAL A 92 -13.33 -32.65 34.07
N LEU A 93 -12.36 -32.76 34.99
CA LEU A 93 -11.25 -31.81 35.10
C LEU A 93 -10.38 -31.78 33.83
N THR A 94 -10.10 -32.94 33.25
CA THR A 94 -9.33 -33.05 31.99
C THR A 94 -10.11 -32.44 30.81
N LEU A 95 -11.42 -32.68 30.74
CA LEU A 95 -12.30 -32.11 29.73
C LEU A 95 -12.36 -30.59 29.84
N ALA A 96 -12.51 -30.05 31.04
CA ALA A 96 -12.50 -28.60 31.28
C ALA A 96 -11.16 -27.96 30.92
N GLY A 97 -10.05 -28.59 31.28
CA GLY A 97 -8.72 -28.15 30.85
C GLY A 97 -8.58 -28.13 29.32
N THR A 98 -9.18 -29.11 28.63
CA THR A 98 -9.17 -29.17 27.17
C THR A 98 -10.09 -28.12 26.56
N ALA A 99 -11.30 -27.93 27.10
CA ALA A 99 -12.25 -26.92 26.66
C ALA A 99 -11.66 -25.50 26.79
N ARG A 100 -10.98 -25.20 27.90
CA ARG A 100 -10.24 -23.95 28.10
C ARG A 100 -9.18 -23.74 27.02
N ARG A 101 -8.30 -24.71 26.78
CA ARG A 101 -7.25 -24.61 25.76
C ARG A 101 -7.83 -24.44 24.35
N MET A 102 -8.89 -25.17 24.02
CA MET A 102 -9.53 -25.06 22.71
C MET A 102 -10.23 -23.71 22.53
N HIS A 103 -10.87 -23.19 23.58
CA HIS A 103 -11.45 -21.85 23.56
C HIS A 103 -10.38 -20.78 23.36
N SER A 104 -9.29 -20.81 24.14
CA SER A 104 -8.17 -19.87 23.97
C SER A 104 -7.58 -19.95 22.55
N LEU A 105 -7.31 -21.15 22.05
CA LEU A 105 -6.78 -21.32 20.70
C LEU A 105 -7.76 -20.78 19.64
N ALA A 106 -9.05 -21.04 19.77
CA ALA A 106 -10.04 -20.54 18.82
C ALA A 106 -10.17 -19.01 18.88
N HIS A 107 -10.07 -18.42 20.06
CA HIS A 107 -10.07 -16.98 20.27
C HIS A 107 -8.83 -16.33 19.63
N ASP A 108 -7.63 -16.85 19.86
CA ASP A 108 -6.39 -16.36 19.25
C ASP A 108 -6.48 -16.39 17.70
N ARG A 109 -7.13 -17.42 17.14
CA ARG A 109 -7.33 -17.54 15.68
C ARG A 109 -8.37 -16.55 15.16
N GLN A 110 -9.42 -16.28 15.93
CA GLN A 110 -10.37 -15.22 15.60
C GLN A 110 -9.68 -13.86 15.57
N GLU A 111 -8.88 -13.53 16.60
CA GLU A 111 -8.14 -12.25 16.66
C GLU A 111 -7.16 -12.10 15.50
N LEU A 112 -6.39 -13.15 15.18
CA LEU A 112 -5.47 -13.15 14.05
C LEU A 112 -6.20 -12.94 12.72
N ALA A 113 -7.34 -13.61 12.52
CA ALA A 113 -8.15 -13.46 11.30
C ALA A 113 -8.76 -12.05 11.19
N ALA A 114 -9.21 -11.46 12.30
CA ALA A 114 -9.72 -10.09 12.35
C ALA A 114 -8.60 -9.08 12.02
N SER A 115 -7.43 -9.22 12.64
CA SER A 115 -6.26 -8.38 12.35
C SER A 115 -5.85 -8.46 10.88
N HIS A 116 -5.86 -9.66 10.30
CA HIS A 116 -5.54 -9.84 8.89
C HIS A 116 -6.56 -9.15 7.97
N LEU A 117 -7.86 -9.22 8.31
CA LEU A 117 -8.91 -8.51 7.56
C LEU A 117 -8.71 -6.98 7.60
N ASP A 118 -8.38 -6.43 8.78
CA ASP A 118 -8.13 -5.00 8.93
C ASP A 118 -6.88 -4.54 8.15
N ASP A 119 -5.83 -5.36 8.12
CA ASP A 119 -4.65 -5.11 7.29
C ASP A 119 -4.98 -5.06 5.80
N VAL A 120 -5.79 -6.01 5.31
CA VAL A 120 -6.21 -6.06 3.91
C VAL A 120 -7.06 -4.83 3.55
N ARG A 121 -8.01 -4.44 4.42
CA ARG A 121 -8.82 -3.21 4.24
C ARG A 121 -7.97 -1.97 4.17
N SER A 122 -7.03 -1.82 5.12
CA SER A 122 -6.11 -0.69 5.17
C SER A 122 -5.22 -0.61 3.92
N ARG A 123 -4.87 -1.74 3.30
CA ARG A 123 -4.13 -1.78 2.02
C ARG A 123 -5.02 -1.39 0.85
N ARG A 124 -6.28 -1.86 0.82
CA ARG A 124 -7.25 -1.49 -0.22
C ARG A 124 -7.50 0.01 -0.24
N GLU A 125 -7.69 0.62 0.93
CA GLU A 125 -7.87 2.07 1.09
C GLU A 125 -6.68 2.84 0.54
N ARG A 126 -5.46 2.46 0.92
CA ARG A 126 -4.22 3.07 0.39
C ARG A 126 -4.10 2.96 -1.12
N VAL A 127 -4.49 1.84 -1.72
CA VAL A 127 -4.49 1.67 -3.18
C VAL A 127 -5.55 2.56 -3.84
N GLN A 128 -6.72 2.72 -3.23
CA GLN A 128 -7.76 3.62 -3.74
C GLN A 128 -7.33 5.09 -3.68
N GLU A 129 -6.68 5.51 -2.59
CA GLU A 129 -6.06 6.83 -2.46
C GLU A 129 -5.01 7.05 -3.55
N LEU A 130 -4.11 6.08 -3.77
CA LEU A 130 -3.09 6.14 -4.80
C LEU A 130 -3.70 6.24 -6.21
N ILE A 131 -4.76 5.50 -6.51
CA ILE A 131 -5.47 5.63 -7.79
C ILE A 131 -6.05 7.04 -7.95
N SER A 132 -6.66 7.59 -6.90
CA SER A 132 -7.18 8.97 -6.90
C SER A 132 -6.07 9.99 -7.19
N ASP A 133 -4.93 9.85 -6.55
CA ASP A 133 -3.79 10.75 -6.73
C ASP A 133 -3.14 10.61 -8.11
N LEU A 134 -3.06 9.40 -8.66
CA LEU A 134 -2.62 9.18 -10.04
C LEU A 134 -3.57 9.84 -11.06
N VAL A 135 -4.88 9.78 -10.82
CA VAL A 135 -5.87 10.45 -11.68
C VAL A 135 -5.70 11.97 -11.62
N LYS A 136 -5.48 12.55 -10.43
CA LYS A 136 -5.19 13.98 -10.27
C LYS A 136 -3.90 14.37 -10.99
N ALA A 137 -2.82 13.60 -10.80
CA ALA A 137 -1.53 13.84 -11.46
C ALA A 137 -1.65 13.77 -12.99
N GLN A 138 -2.45 12.84 -13.52
CA GLN A 138 -2.72 12.77 -14.95
C GLN A 138 -3.48 14.00 -15.47
N ALA A 139 -4.46 14.50 -14.71
CA ALA A 139 -5.21 15.70 -15.07
C ALA A 139 -4.31 16.95 -15.05
N GLN A 140 -3.47 17.11 -14.02
CA GLN A 140 -2.48 18.19 -13.91
C GLN A 140 -1.50 18.15 -15.08
N LEU A 141 -0.93 16.98 -15.39
CA LEU A 141 -0.03 16.83 -16.53
C LEU A 141 -0.68 17.22 -17.86
N ARG A 142 -1.95 16.86 -18.08
CA ARG A 142 -2.69 17.27 -19.29
C ARG A 142 -2.85 18.79 -19.35
N LEU A 143 -3.20 19.44 -18.24
CA LEU A 143 -3.31 20.90 -18.17
C LEU A 143 -1.96 21.57 -18.46
N ALA A 144 -0.90 21.12 -17.81
CA ALA A 144 0.46 21.59 -18.05
C ALA A 144 0.87 21.50 -19.53
N VAL A 145 0.60 20.37 -20.18
CA VAL A 145 0.86 20.19 -21.62
C VAL A 145 0.07 21.19 -22.47
N THR A 146 -1.20 21.43 -22.16
CA THR A 146 -2.01 22.42 -22.91
C THR A 146 -1.49 23.85 -22.74
N VAL A 147 -1.03 24.20 -21.54
CA VAL A 147 -0.43 25.52 -21.25
C VAL A 147 0.86 25.70 -22.04
N GLU A 148 1.76 24.71 -22.03
CA GLU A 148 3.01 24.77 -22.81
C GLU A 148 2.75 24.87 -24.32
N GLN A 149 1.78 24.12 -24.85
CA GLN A 149 1.39 24.24 -26.26
C GLN A 149 0.84 25.63 -26.61
N SER A 150 0.06 26.25 -25.70
CA SER A 150 -0.46 27.60 -25.91
C SER A 150 0.63 28.67 -25.88
N LYS A 151 1.61 28.56 -24.97
CA LYS A 151 2.79 29.44 -24.93
C LYS A 151 3.64 29.30 -26.19
N ALA A 152 3.93 28.08 -26.62
CA ALA A 152 4.68 27.85 -27.85
C ALA A 152 3.99 28.45 -29.08
N ARG A 153 2.65 28.44 -29.13
CA ARG A 153 1.87 29.13 -30.18
C ARG A 153 1.98 30.66 -30.08
N LEU A 154 1.96 31.22 -28.87
CA LEU A 154 2.10 32.66 -28.64
C LEU A 154 3.51 33.18 -28.96
N ASP A 155 4.55 32.43 -28.59
CA ASP A 155 5.94 32.74 -28.92
C ASP A 155 6.18 32.71 -30.44
N GLY A 156 5.50 31.79 -31.15
CA GLY A 156 5.54 31.70 -32.61
C GLY A 156 4.83 32.85 -33.35
N LEU A 157 4.02 33.65 -32.65
CA LEU A 157 3.31 34.82 -33.21
C LEU A 157 4.13 36.13 -33.12
N GLY A 158 5.36 36.09 -32.59
CA GLY A 158 6.31 37.19 -32.68
C GLY A 158 6.03 38.41 -31.78
N GLY A 159 5.22 38.25 -30.74
CA GLY A 159 4.98 39.31 -29.74
C GLY A 159 6.19 39.51 -28.81
N PRO A 160 6.45 40.74 -28.29
CA PRO A 160 7.58 40.99 -27.41
C PRO A 160 7.45 40.16 -26.12
N PRO A 161 8.56 39.62 -25.59
CA PRO A 161 8.51 38.76 -24.41
C PRO A 161 8.08 39.60 -23.20
N ALA A 162 6.83 39.45 -22.78
CA ALA A 162 6.41 39.92 -21.48
C ALA A 162 7.14 39.08 -20.44
N ALA A 163 8.04 39.72 -19.69
CA ALA A 163 8.72 39.13 -18.55
C ALA A 163 7.70 38.83 -17.43
N LEU A 164 6.98 37.73 -17.58
CA LEU A 164 6.24 37.11 -16.48
C LEU A 164 7.24 36.26 -15.67
N PRO A 165 7.22 36.34 -14.33
CA PRO A 165 8.08 35.51 -13.48
C PRO A 165 7.83 34.03 -13.82
N GLY A 166 8.93 33.31 -14.08
CA GLY A 166 8.95 32.04 -14.80
C GLY A 166 8.12 30.91 -14.17
N PRO A 167 7.19 30.28 -14.92
CA PRO A 167 6.45 29.07 -14.53
C PRO A 167 7.21 27.76 -14.79
N SER A 168 8.47 27.82 -15.24
CA SER A 168 9.29 26.60 -15.43
C SER A 168 9.47 25.81 -14.14
N SER A 169 9.35 26.46 -12.97
CA SER A 169 9.39 25.79 -11.68
C SER A 169 8.15 24.95 -11.39
N SER A 170 6.94 25.39 -11.78
CA SER A 170 5.70 24.66 -11.46
C SER A 170 5.54 23.41 -12.30
N PHE A 171 5.87 23.49 -13.59
CA PHE A 171 5.87 22.32 -14.47
C PHE A 171 6.88 21.27 -14.02
N ASP A 172 8.10 21.69 -13.68
CA ASP A 172 9.13 20.78 -13.16
C ASP A 172 8.75 20.17 -11.80
N GLU A 173 7.94 20.87 -10.99
CA GLU A 173 7.44 20.40 -9.70
C GLU A 173 6.35 19.33 -9.87
N GLU A 174 5.37 19.58 -10.75
CA GLU A 174 4.36 18.59 -11.14
C GLU A 174 4.99 17.34 -11.78
N LEU A 175 6.04 17.52 -12.58
CA LEU A 175 6.79 16.41 -13.19
C LEU A 175 7.52 15.55 -12.15
N ARG A 176 8.10 16.20 -11.13
CA ARG A 176 8.75 15.51 -9.99
C ARG A 176 7.75 14.77 -9.13
N GLU A 177 6.58 15.37 -8.90
CA GLU A 177 5.51 14.73 -8.14
C GLU A 177 4.91 13.54 -8.88
N ALA A 178 4.64 13.67 -10.18
CA ALA A 178 4.19 12.56 -11.02
C ALA A 178 5.20 11.40 -11.08
N THR A 179 6.49 11.71 -11.16
CA THR A 179 7.54 10.68 -11.13
C THR A 179 7.76 10.07 -9.74
N ARG A 180 7.53 10.82 -8.65
CA ARG A 180 7.49 10.28 -7.28
C ARG A 180 6.34 9.28 -7.14
N LEU A 181 5.12 9.67 -7.50
CA LEU A 181 3.92 8.84 -7.41
C LEU A 181 4.02 7.59 -8.28
N ALA A 182 4.59 7.70 -9.50
CA ALA A 182 4.84 6.54 -10.35
C ALA A 182 5.79 5.52 -9.72
N ARG A 183 6.85 5.98 -9.03
CA ARG A 183 7.79 5.10 -8.33
C ARG A 183 7.18 4.49 -7.06
N GLU A 184 6.36 5.23 -6.35
CA GLU A 184 5.62 4.70 -5.19
C GLU A 184 4.63 3.61 -5.64
N ALA A 185 3.96 3.80 -6.78
CA ALA A 185 3.11 2.80 -7.39
C ALA A 185 3.91 1.55 -7.87
N GLU A 186 5.09 1.74 -8.46
CA GLU A 186 6.00 0.63 -8.82
C GLU A 186 6.49 -0.13 -7.58
N ALA A 187 6.91 0.56 -6.52
CA ALA A 187 7.37 -0.07 -5.28
C ALA A 187 6.27 -0.88 -4.59
N LEU A 188 5.02 -0.38 -4.60
CA LEU A 188 3.86 -1.13 -4.10
C LEU A 188 3.49 -2.31 -4.99
N ALA A 189 3.74 -2.22 -6.31
CA ALA A 189 3.58 -3.33 -7.23
C ALA A 189 4.70 -4.38 -7.11
N GLU A 190 5.94 -3.99 -6.79
CA GLU A 190 7.06 -4.90 -6.53
C GLU A 190 6.92 -5.65 -5.20
N LEU A 191 6.26 -5.05 -4.20
CA LEU A 191 5.83 -5.74 -2.97
C LEU A 191 4.90 -6.93 -3.25
N LYS A 192 4.37 -7.09 -4.46
CA LYS A 192 3.65 -8.29 -4.94
C LYS A 192 4.55 -9.53 -5.08
N GLY A 193 5.87 -9.37 -5.17
CA GLY A 193 6.84 -10.46 -5.39
C GLY A 193 7.50 -11.03 -4.13
N GLY A 194 7.25 -10.46 -2.95
CA GLY A 194 7.98 -10.77 -1.71
C GLY A 194 7.26 -11.67 -0.70
N TRP A 195 6.10 -12.24 -1.02
CA TRP A 195 5.28 -12.98 -0.04
C TRP A 195 5.05 -14.41 -0.52
N ALA A 196 6.09 -15.23 -0.36
CA ALA A 196 6.06 -16.69 -0.33
C ALA A 196 6.73 -17.16 0.97
#